data_AF-A0ABD1P487-F1
#
_entry.id   AF-A0ABD1P487-F1
#
_cell.length_a   1.000
_cell.length_b   1.000
_cell.length_c   1.000
_cell.angle_alpha   90.00
_cell.angle_beta   90.00
_cell.angle_gamma   90.00
#
_symmetry.space_group_name_H-M   'P 1'
#
loop_
_entity.id
_entity.type
_entity.pdbx_description
1 polymer ?
#
loop_
_entity_poly.entity_id
_entity_poly.type
_entity_poly.pdbx_seq_one_letter_code
_entity_poly.pdbx_strand_id
1 'polypeptide(L)'
;MVSSFLAEALLRADHAKHGQTRPCLIMQEVNIQERTVLALSKYSCGNLVLLTTVSCSADESKSMDFERFVPLLGNNVKKAVLDCAKVLSNGEDGHRILIDSVVGAIEKLN
;
A
#
# COMPACT_ATOMS: atom_id res chain seq x y z
N MET A 1 9.15 -5.16 6.96
CA MET A 1 9.40 -6.37 7.79
C MET A 1 8.21 -6.69 8.67
N VAL A 2 7.82 -5.86 9.65
CA VAL A 2 6.64 -6.16 10.51
C VAL A 2 5.37 -6.38 9.70
N SER A 3 5.04 -5.48 8.76
CA SER A 3 3.87 -5.65 7.88
C SER A 3 3.92 -6.94 7.04
N SER A 4 5.11 -7.37 6.62
CA SER A 4 5.31 -8.61 5.86
C SER A 4 5.03 -9.85 6.72
N PHE A 5 5.50 -9.84 7.96
CA PHE A 5 5.23 -10.90 8.93
C PHE A 5 3.74 -10.99 9.26
N LEU A 6 3.10 -9.84 9.53
CA LEU A 6 1.66 -9.80 9.80
C LEU A 6 0.84 -10.27 8.59
N ALA A 7 1.22 -9.88 7.37
CA ALA A 7 0.54 -10.32 6.15
C ALA A 7 0.57 -11.84 6.00
N GLU A 8 1.74 -12.47 6.18
CA GLU A 8 1.85 -13.93 6.13
C GLU A 8 1.03 -14.60 7.25
N ALA A 9 1.13 -14.10 8.48
CA ALA A 9 0.39 -14.65 9.61
C ALA A 9 -1.12 -14.59 9.39
N LEU A 10 -1.63 -13.46 8.86
CA LEU A 10 -3.04 -13.28 8.54
C LEU A 10 -3.49 -14.19 7.39
N LEU A 11 -2.68 -14.36 6.34
CA LEU A 11 -2.99 -15.30 5.26
C LEU A 11 -3.08 -16.75 5.76
N ARG A 12 -2.13 -17.17 6.61
CA ARG A 12 -2.14 -18.51 7.21
C ARG A 12 -3.35 -18.72 8.11
N ALA A 13 -3.70 -17.71 8.93
CA ALA A 13 -4.88 -17.76 9.79
C ALA A 13 -6.18 -17.81 8.99
N ASP A 14 -6.29 -17.03 7.91
CA ASP A 14 -7.46 -17.04 7.03
C ASP A 14 -7.63 -18.38 6.31
N HIS A 15 -6.53 -18.97 5.81
CA HIS A 15 -6.54 -20.30 5.23
C HIS A 15 -6.95 -21.38 6.25
N ALA A 16 -6.39 -21.36 7.46
CA ALA A 16 -6.74 -22.30 8.52
C ALA A 16 -8.22 -22.20 8.93
N LYS A 17 -8.80 -20.99 8.88
CA LYS A 17 -10.22 -20.75 9.21
C LYS A 17 -11.18 -21.21 8.11
N HIS A 18 -10.83 -21.01 6.84
CA HIS A 18 -11.77 -21.22 5.73
C HIS A 18 -11.46 -22.46 4.87
N GLY A 19 -10.33 -23.13 5.09
CA GLY A 19 -9.91 -24.32 4.35
C GLY A 19 -9.50 -24.07 2.89
N GLN A 20 -9.46 -22.81 2.47
CA GLN A 20 -9.10 -22.41 1.11
C GLN A 20 -8.32 -21.10 1.12
N THR A 21 -7.44 -20.93 0.13
CA THR A 21 -6.72 -19.68 -0.08
C THR A 21 -7.61 -18.68 -0.80
N ARG A 22 -7.60 -17.43 -0.35
CA ARG A 22 -8.41 -16.34 -0.88
C ARG A 22 -7.53 -15.23 -1.45
N PRO A 23 -8.06 -14.39 -2.37
CA PRO A 23 -7.39 -13.16 -2.74
C PRO A 23 -7.14 -12.29 -1.52
N CYS A 24 -6.04 -11.55 -1.50
CA CYS A 24 -5.74 -10.61 -0.43
C CYS A 24 -5.33 -9.24 -0.98
N LEU A 25 -5.65 -8.21 -0.22
CA LEU A 25 -5.26 -6.84 -0.48
C LEU A 25 -4.59 -6.29 0.78
N ILE A 26 -3.33 -5.86 0.64
CA ILE A 26 -2.56 -5.23 1.71
C ILE A 26 -2.44 -3.76 1.35
N MET A 27 -2.90 -2.91 2.27
CA MET A 27 -2.84 -1.46 2.15
C MET A 27 -1.84 -0.91 3.16
N GLN A 28 -0.94 -0.04 2.71
CA GLN A 28 -0.04 0.70 3.59
C GLN A 28 -0.13 2.19 3.28
N GLU A 29 -0.32 2.99 4.31
CA GLU A 29 -0.37 4.44 4.22
C GLU A 29 1.02 5.04 4.46
N VAL A 30 1.38 5.99 3.62
CA VAL A 30 2.65 6.69 3.65
C VAL A 30 2.38 8.16 3.97
N ASN A 31 2.95 8.66 5.06
CA ASN A 31 2.87 10.08 5.39
C ASN A 31 3.54 10.91 4.28
N ILE A 32 2.81 11.91 3.76
CA ILE A 32 3.27 12.83 2.69
C ILE A 32 4.03 14.03 3.27
N GLN A 33 3.78 14.40 4.52
CA GLN A 33 4.44 15.53 5.19
C GLN A 33 5.95 15.38 5.13
N GLU A 34 6.65 16.49 4.89
CA GLU A 34 8.10 16.54 4.74
C GLU A 34 8.66 15.74 3.53
N ARG A 35 7.81 15.16 2.67
CA ARG A 35 8.23 14.31 1.53
C ARG A 35 7.84 14.87 0.15
N THR A 36 7.21 16.04 0.10
CA THR A 36 6.91 16.78 -1.12
C THR A 36 8.07 17.71 -1.51
N VAL A 37 8.17 18.11 -2.79
CA VAL A 37 9.19 19.10 -3.24
C VAL A 37 9.03 20.44 -2.52
N LEU A 38 7.79 20.91 -2.39
CA LEU A 38 7.43 21.97 -1.46
C LEU A 38 7.02 21.29 -0.15
N ALA A 39 8.01 21.05 0.72
CA ALA A 39 7.82 20.26 1.94
C ALA A 39 6.67 20.81 2.78
N LEU A 40 5.63 20.00 2.95
CA LEU A 40 4.53 20.32 3.87
C LEU A 40 5.05 20.21 5.31
N SER A 41 4.72 21.21 6.12
CA SER A 41 5.08 21.21 7.55
C SER A 41 4.56 19.94 8.23
N LYS A 42 5.37 19.36 9.13
CA LYS A 42 4.96 18.29 10.03
C LYS A 42 3.73 18.64 10.88
N TYR A 43 3.48 19.92 11.09
CA TYR A 43 2.34 20.45 11.85
C TYR A 43 1.17 20.89 10.97
N SER A 44 1.19 20.55 9.69
CA SER A 44 0.04 20.79 8.81
C SER A 44 -1.19 20.03 9.30
N CYS A 45 -2.34 20.72 9.32
CA CYS A 45 -3.61 20.11 9.70
C CYS A 45 -4.19 19.31 8.53
N GLY A 46 -4.65 18.09 8.79
CA GLY A 46 -5.31 17.22 7.82
C GLY A 46 -4.60 15.87 7.64
N ASN A 47 -5.34 14.89 7.11
CA ASN A 47 -4.79 13.56 6.81
C ASN A 47 -4.07 13.60 5.46
N LEU A 48 -2.76 13.82 5.50
CA LEU A 48 -1.89 13.86 4.33
C LEU A 48 -1.19 12.51 4.15
N VAL A 49 -1.94 11.56 3.59
CA VAL A 49 -1.48 10.18 3.40
C VAL A 49 -1.57 9.78 1.94
N LEU A 50 -0.56 9.03 1.48
CA LEU A 50 -0.56 8.34 0.21
C LEU A 50 -0.86 6.87 0.46
N LEU A 51 -1.91 6.36 -0.19
CA LEU A 51 -2.27 4.95 -0.12
C LEU A 51 -1.41 4.13 -1.08
N THR A 52 -0.84 3.03 -0.59
CA THR A 52 -0.12 2.05 -1.40
C THR A 52 -0.79 0.70 -1.26
N THR A 53 -0.94 -0.01 -2.38
CA THR A 53 -1.64 -1.30 -2.38
C THR A 53 -0.78 -2.40 -2.97
N VAL A 54 -0.90 -3.58 -2.37
CA VAL A 54 -0.39 -4.84 -2.89
C VAL A 54 -1.55 -5.82 -2.91
N SER A 55 -1.89 -6.30 -4.09
CA SER A 55 -2.94 -7.30 -4.30
C SER A 55 -2.34 -8.64 -4.69
N CYS A 56 -2.82 -9.71 -4.08
CA CYS A 56 -2.51 -11.08 -4.49
C CYS A 56 -3.83 -11.79 -4.83
N SER A 57 -3.88 -12.42 -6.00
CA SER A 57 -4.91 -13.39 -6.35
C SER A 57 -4.88 -14.59 -5.40
N ALA A 58 -5.91 -15.43 -5.44
CA ALA A 58 -5.96 -16.64 -4.64
C ALA A 58 -4.76 -17.58 -4.93
N ASP A 59 -4.31 -17.65 -6.18
CA ASP A 59 -3.17 -18.49 -6.57
C ASP A 59 -1.83 -17.88 -6.13
N GLU A 60 -1.65 -16.58 -6.26
CA GLU A 60 -0.44 -15.90 -5.74
C GLU A 60 -0.32 -16.05 -4.23
N SER A 61 -1.42 -15.86 -3.51
CA SER A 61 -1.51 -16.00 -2.04
C SER A 61 -1.08 -17.38 -1.54
N LYS A 62 -1.20 -18.46 -2.33
CA LYS A 62 -0.74 -19.81 -1.93
C LYS A 62 0.78 -19.88 -1.77
N SER A 63 1.48 -19.08 -2.57
CA SER A 63 2.94 -19.06 -2.60
C SER A 63 3.53 -17.88 -1.85
N MET A 64 2.71 -17.02 -1.24
CA MET A 64 3.18 -15.86 -0.48
C MET A 64 3.63 -16.27 0.91
N ASP A 65 4.90 -15.97 1.19
CA ASP A 65 5.56 -16.11 2.48
C ASP A 65 6.20 -14.78 2.90
N PHE A 66 6.79 -14.74 4.09
CA PHE A 66 7.50 -13.58 4.58
C PHE A 66 8.54 -13.05 3.60
N GLU A 67 9.37 -13.93 3.04
CA GLU A 67 10.49 -13.56 2.17
C GLU A 67 10.03 -12.90 0.88
N ARG A 68 8.87 -13.30 0.35
CA ARG A 68 8.25 -12.66 -0.82
C ARG A 68 7.53 -11.35 -0.47
N PHE A 69 6.91 -11.27 0.71
CA PHE A 69 6.28 -10.02 1.14
C PHE A 69 7.26 -8.91 1.48
N VAL A 70 8.46 -9.22 1.96
CA VAL A 70 9.47 -8.21 2.33
C VAL A 70 9.84 -7.29 1.15
N PRO A 71 10.31 -7.78 0.00
CA PRO A 71 10.65 -6.94 -1.14
C PRO A 71 9.40 -6.33 -1.77
N LEU A 72 8.26 -7.05 -1.80
CA LEU A 72 7.03 -6.57 -2.42
C LEU A 72 6.48 -5.33 -1.68
N LEU A 73 6.24 -5.44 -0.37
CA LEU A 73 5.77 -4.33 0.46
C LEU A 73 6.85 -3.24 0.58
N GLY A 74 8.11 -3.63 0.74
CA GLY A 74 9.22 -2.70 0.88
C GLY A 74 9.43 -1.82 -0.36
N ASN A 75 9.42 -2.41 -1.55
CA ASN A 75 9.58 -1.67 -2.81
C ASN A 75 8.36 -0.79 -3.10
N ASN A 76 7.16 -1.25 -2.76
CA ASN A 76 5.95 -0.45 -2.95
C ASN A 76 5.96 0.82 -2.08
N VAL A 77 6.33 0.69 -0.80
CA VAL A 77 6.51 1.84 0.09
C VAL A 77 7.62 2.77 -0.41
N LYS A 78 8.76 2.23 -0.85
CA LYS A 78 9.85 3.06 -1.42
C LYS A 78 9.38 3.85 -2.64
N LYS A 79 8.63 3.22 -3.54
CA LYS A 79 8.05 3.89 -4.71
C LYS A 79 7.11 5.02 -4.28
N ALA A 80 6.22 4.75 -3.33
CA ALA A 80 5.30 5.76 -2.83
C ALA A 80 6.00 6.94 -2.16
N VAL A 81 7.08 6.69 -1.41
CA VAL A 81 7.92 7.77 -0.87
C VAL A 81 8.49 8.65 -1.98
N LEU A 82 8.92 8.06 -3.10
CA LEU A 82 9.39 8.82 -4.26
C LEU A 82 8.24 9.58 -4.95
N ASP A 83 7.06 8.98 -5.02
CA ASP A 83 5.88 9.60 -5.62
C ASP A 83 5.35 10.78 -4.77
N CYS A 84 5.58 10.81 -3.45
CA CYS A 84 5.27 11.98 -2.61
C CYS A 84 5.89 13.28 -3.15
N ALA A 85 7.09 13.22 -3.74
CA ALA A 85 7.73 14.40 -4.32
C ALA A 85 6.90 15.00 -5.48
N LYS A 86 6.14 14.16 -6.19
CA LYS A 86 5.36 14.53 -7.38
C LYS A 86 3.94 14.98 -7.07
N VAL A 87 3.44 14.70 -5.87
CA VAL A 87 2.05 15.01 -5.46
C VAL A 87 1.68 16.48 -5.68
N LEU A 88 2.62 17.39 -5.47
CA LEU A 88 2.41 18.84 -5.65
C LEU A 88 3.04 19.41 -6.92
N SER A 89 3.55 18.56 -7.83
CA SER A 89 4.25 19.02 -9.03
C SER A 89 3.30 19.55 -10.10
N ASN A 90 2.16 18.87 -10.32
CA ASN A 90 1.06 19.35 -11.16
C ASN A 90 -0.25 18.67 -10.72
N GLY A 91 -1.40 19.20 -11.15
CA GLY A 91 -2.72 18.71 -10.74
C GLY A 91 -3.03 17.30 -11.22
N GLU A 92 -2.54 16.89 -12.39
CA GLU A 92 -2.78 15.56 -12.97
C GLU A 92 -2.02 14.47 -12.20
N ASP A 93 -0.73 14.69 -11.93
CA ASP A 93 0.08 13.79 -11.12
C ASP A 93 -0.46 13.70 -9.69
N GLY A 94 -0.84 14.83 -9.09
CA GLY A 94 -1.46 14.85 -7.78
C GLY A 94 -2.76 14.04 -7.73
N HIS A 95 -3.65 14.23 -8.71
CA HIS A 95 -4.91 13.48 -8.80
C HIS A 95 -4.66 11.98 -8.96
N ARG A 96 -3.78 11.61 -9.89
CA ARG A 96 -3.45 10.21 -10.15
C ARG A 96 -2.84 9.52 -8.93
N ILE A 97 -1.92 10.20 -8.25
CA ILE A 97 -1.21 9.62 -7.10
C ILE A 97 -2.16 9.48 -5.90
N LEU A 98 -3.01 10.47 -5.62
CA LEU A 98 -3.86 10.49 -4.44
C LEU A 98 -5.24 9.85 -4.64
N ILE A 99 -5.90 10.14 -5.75
CA ILE A 99 -7.31 9.77 -6.00
C ILE A 99 -7.38 8.42 -6.72
N ASP A 100 -6.73 8.27 -7.86
CA ASP A 100 -6.82 7.02 -8.65
C ASP A 100 -6.31 5.81 -7.83
N SER A 101 -5.27 6.00 -7.02
CA SER A 101 -4.76 4.98 -6.10
C SER A 101 -5.82 4.49 -5.10
N VAL A 102 -6.67 5.40 -4.60
CA VAL A 102 -7.76 5.08 -3.66
C VAL A 102 -8.93 4.45 -4.39
N VAL A 103 -9.33 5.01 -5.53
CA VAL A 103 -10.41 4.45 -6.37
C VAL A 103 -10.08 3.01 -6.77
N GLY A 104 -8.86 2.78 -7.29
CA GLY A 104 -8.42 1.44 -7.66
C GLY A 104 -8.28 0.47 -6.46
N ALA A 105 -8.09 0.97 -5.24
CA ALA A 105 -8.14 0.14 -4.03
C ALA A 105 -9.58 -0.26 -3.69
N ILE A 106 -10.53 0.68 -3.78
CA ILE A 106 -11.97 0.45 -3.54
C ILE A 106 -12.53 -0.55 -4.55
N GLU A 107 -12.16 -0.42 -5.83
CA GLU A 107 -12.57 -1.36 -6.88
C GLU A 107 -12.10 -2.79 -6.61
N LYS A 108 -10.95 -2.98 -5.96
CA LYS A 108 -10.42 -4.30 -5.59
C LYS A 108 -11.09 -4.91 -4.35
N LEU A 109 -11.83 -4.10 -3.57
CA LEU A 109 -12.54 -4.55 -2.37
C LEU A 109 -13.98 -4.98 -2.65
N ASN A 110 -14.55 -4.52 -3.76
CA ASN A 110 -15.90 -4.87 -4.22
C ASN A 110 -15.89 -6.08 -5.15
#